data_AF-A0A7Y4A278-F1
#
_entry.id   AF-A0A7Y4A278-F1
#
_cell.length_a   1.000
_cell.length_b   1.000
_cell.length_c   1.000
_cell.angle_alpha   90.00
_cell.angle_beta   90.00
_cell.angle_gamma   90.00
#
_symmetry.space_group_name_H-M   'P 1'
#
loop_
_entity.id
_entity.type
_entity.pdbx_description
1 polymer ?
#
loop_
_entity_poly.entity_id
_entity_poly.type
_entity_poly.pdbx_seq_one_letter_code
_entity_poly.pdbx_strand_id
1 'polypeptide(L)' 'MNRKKKINQILKAKQKKMNSKLHKSNQPRYISKADRAEAETQTSETCESSTTVVPNLDSSE' A
#
# COMPACT_ATOMS: atom_id res chain seq x y z
N MET A 1 -9.02 -35.07 6.68
CA MET A 1 -8.50 -33.71 6.94
C MET A 1 -9.46 -32.99 7.89
N ASN A 2 -9.00 -32.60 9.08
CA ASN A 2 -9.84 -31.85 10.03
C ASN A 2 -10.47 -30.62 9.36
N ARG A 3 -11.75 -30.34 9.65
CA ARG A 3 -12.52 -29.22 9.07
C ARG A 3 -11.75 -27.90 9.06
N LYS A 4 -11.03 -27.61 10.16
CA LYS A 4 -10.14 -26.44 10.30
C LYS A 4 -9.05 -26.39 9.21
N LYS A 5 -8.37 -27.51 8.94
CA LYS A 5 -7.33 -27.60 7.89
C LYS A 5 -7.91 -27.38 6.49
N LYS A 6 -9.12 -27.90 6.22
CA LYS A 6 -9.81 -27.72 4.92
C LYS A 6 -10.18 -26.25 4.66
N ILE A 7 -10.75 -25.58 5.65
CA ILE A 7 -11.12 -24.16 5.55
C ILE A 7 -9.86 -23.32 5.26
N ASN A 8 -8.78 -23.55 6.01
CA ASN A 8 -7.53 -22.81 5.83
C ASN A 8 -6.91 -23.02 4.43
N GLN A 9 -6.96 -24.24 3.89
CA GLN A 9 -6.50 -24.50 2.53
C GLN A 9 -7.33 -23.74 1.49
N ILE A 10 -8.66 -23.73 1.63
CA ILE A 10 -9.56 -23.02 0.72
C ILE A 10 -9.31 -21.51 0.77
N LEU A 11 -9.19 -20.93 1.96
CA LEU A 11 -8.93 -19.49 2.13
C LEU A 11 -7.59 -19.08 1.49
N LYS A 12 -6.52 -19.85 1.74
CA LYS A 12 -5.22 -19.61 1.12
C LYS A 12 -5.26 -19.73 -0.40
N ALA A 13 -5.98 -20.71 -0.95
CA ALA A 13 -6.13 -20.87 -2.38
C ALA A 13 -6.87 -19.67 -3.02
N LYS A 14 -7.93 -19.19 -2.39
CA LYS A 14 -8.67 -18.00 -2.83
C LYS A 14 -7.80 -16.74 -2.79
N GLN A 15 -7.07 -16.52 -1.70
CA GLN A 15 -6.16 -15.39 -1.55
C GLN A 15 -5.07 -15.40 -2.62
N LYS A 16 -4.46 -16.57 -2.89
CA LYS A 16 -3.47 -16.73 -3.97
C LYS A 16 -4.07 -16.42 -5.34
N LYS A 17 -5.31 -16.87 -5.63
CA LYS A 17 -6.00 -16.61 -6.91
C LYS A 17 -6.37 -15.13 -7.10
N MET A 18 -6.66 -14.42 -6.00
CA MET A 18 -6.87 -12.97 -6.04
C MET A 18 -5.55 -12.24 -6.30
N ASN A 19 -4.50 -12.59 -5.55
CA ASN A 19 -3.19 -11.94 -5.65
C ASN A 19 -2.48 -12.23 -6.98
N SER A 20 -2.71 -13.39 -7.59
CA SER A 20 -2.08 -13.75 -8.87
C SER A 20 -2.49 -12.84 -10.03
N LYS A 21 -3.63 -12.16 -9.91
CA LYS A 21 -4.13 -11.20 -10.90
C LYS A 21 -3.72 -9.76 -10.60
N LEU A 22 -3.20 -9.50 -9.38
CA LEU A 22 -2.81 -8.17 -8.94
C LEU A 22 -1.33 -7.95 -9.27
N HIS A 23 -1.05 -7.53 -10.51
CA HIS A 23 0.29 -7.11 -10.92
C HIS A 23 0.54 -5.67 -10.49
N LYS A 24 1.17 -5.48 -9.32
CA LYS A 24 1.75 -4.19 -8.97
C LYS A 24 3.14 -4.08 -9.59
N SER A 25 3.32 -3.12 -10.49
CA SER A 25 4.68 -2.71 -10.88
C SER A 25 5.31 -2.02 -9.68
N ASN A 26 6.43 -2.53 -9.19
CA ASN A 26 7.21 -1.87 -8.14
C ASN A 26 8.03 -0.68 -8.70
N GLN A 27 7.91 -0.40 -9.99
CA GLN A 27 8.59 0.73 -10.62
C GLN A 27 7.70 1.96 -10.57
N PRO A 28 8.23 3.14 -10.17
CA PRO A 28 7.52 4.38 -10.36
C PRO A 28 7.21 4.53 -11.85
N ARG A 29 5.98 4.96 -12.18
CA ARG A 29 5.63 5.25 -13.56
C ARG A 29 6.62 6.27 -14.10
N TYR A 30 7.25 5.97 -15.23
CA TYR A 30 8.12 6.95 -15.88
C TYR A 30 7.26 8.13 -16.32
N ILE A 31 7.56 9.30 -15.75
CA ILE A 31 6.99 10.58 -16.11
C ILE A 31 8.04 11.36 -16.91
N SER A 32 7.59 12.12 -17.91
CA SER A 32 8.49 12.91 -18.74
C SER A 32 9.19 14.00 -17.92
N LYS A 33 10.20 14.65 -18.50
CA LYS A 33 10.93 15.74 -17.81
C LYS A 33 10.02 16.93 -17.48
N ALA A 34 9.04 17.23 -18.34
CA ALA A 34 8.05 18.27 -18.11
C ALA A 34 7.12 17.89 -16.95
N ASP A 35 6.53 16.68 -17.00
CA ASP A 35 5.61 16.20 -15.96
C ASP A 35 6.29 16.10 -14.57
N ARG A 36 7.60 15.80 -14.53
CA ARG A 36 8.37 15.76 -13.28
C ARG A 36 8.55 17.15 -12.68
N ALA A 37 8.82 18.16 -13.50
CA ALA A 37 8.94 19.55 -13.02
C ALA A 37 7.59 20.06 -12.50
N GLU A 38 6.49 19.75 -13.21
CA GLU A 38 5.13 20.10 -12.78
C GLU A 38 4.74 19.40 -11.47
N ALA A 39 5.05 18.10 -11.33
CA ALA A 39 4.79 17.35 -10.10
C ALA A 39 5.65 17.83 -8.92
N GLU A 40 6.91 18.22 -9.14
CA GLU A 40 7.77 18.81 -8.08
C GLU A 40 7.18 20.14 -7.56
N THR A 41 6.66 21.00 -8.44
CA THR A 41 5.97 22.24 -8.02
C THR A 41 4.65 21.99 -7.28
N GLN A 42 3.85 20.99 -7.69
CA GLN A 42 2.59 20.66 -7.03
C GLN A 42 2.77 19.88 -5.71
N THR A 43 3.80 19.03 -5.62
CA THR A 43 4.12 18.31 -4.36
C THR A 43 4.64 19.25 -3.29
N SER A 44 5.40 20.30 -3.65
CA SER A 44 5.77 21.36 -2.68
C SER A 44 4.56 22.14 -2.14
N GLU A 45 3.46 22.22 -2.88
CA GLU A 45 2.23 22.90 -2.41
C GLU A 45 1.33 21.98 -1.56
N THR A 46 1.44 20.65 -1.72
CA THR A 46 0.55 19.69 -1.03
C THR A 46 1.15 19.16 0.28
N CYS A 47 2.47 19.13 0.43
CA CYS A 47 3.17 18.60 1.60
C CYS A 47 3.05 19.43 2.90
N GLU A 48 2.48 20.63 2.85
CA GLU A 48 2.23 21.48 4.04
C GLU A 48 0.95 21.10 4.82
N SER A 49 0.15 20.11 4.38
CA SER A 49 -1.19 19.86 4.97
C SER A 49 -1.42 18.49 5.65
N SER A 50 -0.38 17.68 5.89
CA SER A 50 -0.55 16.41 6.64
C SER A 50 0.50 16.19 7.73
N THR A 51 0.86 17.23 8.47
CA THR A 51 1.50 17.08 9.79
C THR A 51 0.45 17.24 10.88
N THR A 52 -0.28 16.17 11.19
CA THR A 52 -0.96 16.02 12.48
C THR A 52 -0.34 14.85 13.22
N VAL A 53 0.44 15.25 14.22
CA VAL A 53 1.08 14.51 15.30
C VAL A 53 0.07 13.61 16.02
N VAL A 54 0.35 12.31 16.10
CA VAL A 54 0.06 11.49 17.31
C VAL A 54 1.14 10.41 17.44
N PRO A 55 2.18 10.60 18.28
CA PRO A 55 2.94 9.47 18.79
C PRO A 55 2.03 8.70 19.73
N ASN A 56 1.67 7.47 19.36
CA ASN A 56 1.00 6.56 20.28
C ASN A 56 2.02 6.17 21.36
N LEU A 57 1.97 6.90 22.48
CA LEU A 57 2.58 6.52 23.75
C LEU A 57 1.86 5.25 24.22
N ASP A 58 2.37 4.09 23.85
CA ASP A 58 2.01 2.86 24.55
C ASP A 58 2.80 2.82 25.86
N SER A 59 2.29 3.55 26.84
CA SER A 59 2.69 3.45 28.24
C SER A 59 1.51 2.85 28.99
N SER A 60 1.75 1.67 29.54
CA SER A 60 1.12 1.12 30.75
C SER A 60 -0.36 0.71 30.68
N GLU A 61 -0.62 -0.59 30.45
CA GLU A 61 -1.25 -1.53 31.41
C GLU A 61 -1.25 -2.98 30.88
#